data_AF-A0A9D0NSQ9-F1
#
_entry.id   AF-A0A9D0NSQ9-F1
#
_cell.length_a   1.000
_cell.length_b   1.000
_cell.length_c   1.000
_cell.angle_alpha   90.00
_cell.angle_beta   90.00
_cell.angle_gamma   90.00
#
_symmetry.space_group_name_H-M   'P 1'
#
loop_
_entity.id
_entity.type
_entity.pdbx_description
1 polymer ?
#
loop_
_entity_poly.entity_id
_entity_poly.type
_entity_poly.pdbx_seq_one_letter_code
_entity_poly.pdbx_strand_id
1 'polypeptide(L)'
;MPSLFLHAVDLLWCPSEPGGFVSTLRDVGLLGAAVPSAGEYEFLAGDQFLQRIMFLGCAPQVRLNPDEPGEGQALCFVRLRLYDETTFLSDEPFPAVRCPGCRAPAEVSAHSQSDALHGCAQCGKETALAQLDWRRGAGYARCFIEVCGIYPHEAVPSDRLLAGLADMSGGDWVYFYRR
;
A
#
# COMPACT_ATOMS: atom_id res chain seq x y z
N MET A 1 5.78 -1.91 12.38
CA MET A 1 6.53 -2.89 11.56
C MET A 1 6.45 -2.35 10.16
N PRO A 2 7.58 -2.19 9.48
CA PRO A 2 7.59 -1.53 8.21
C PRO A 2 6.83 -2.36 7.18
N SER A 3 6.03 -1.66 6.40
CA SER A 3 5.13 -2.24 5.42
C SER A 3 5.06 -1.37 4.17
N LEU A 4 4.88 -2.05 3.04
CA LEU A 4 4.50 -1.48 1.76
C LEU A 4 2.98 -1.60 1.63
N PHE A 5 2.29 -0.49 1.41
CA PHE A 5 0.84 -0.46 1.22
C PHE A 5 0.51 -0.21 -0.24
N LEU A 6 -0.41 -0.99 -0.81
CA LEU A 6 -1.02 -0.74 -2.11
C LEU A 6 -2.49 -0.38 -1.94
N HIS A 7 -2.97 0.55 -2.73
CA HIS A 7 -4.39 0.89 -2.80
C HIS A 7 -4.81 1.40 -4.18
N ALA A 8 -6.10 1.32 -4.48
CA ALA A 8 -6.67 1.88 -5.70
C ALA A 8 -6.61 3.42 -5.69
N VAL A 9 -6.49 4.02 -6.88
CA VAL A 9 -6.61 5.47 -7.07
C VAL A 9 -8.03 5.95 -6.81
N ASP A 10 -9.03 5.12 -7.13
CA ASP A 10 -10.40 5.31 -6.65
C ASP A 10 -10.45 5.05 -5.14
N LEU A 11 -10.56 6.14 -4.36
CA LEU A 11 -10.52 6.12 -2.90
C LEU A 11 -11.71 5.35 -2.30
N LEU A 12 -12.82 5.25 -3.04
CA LEU A 12 -14.04 4.57 -2.61
C LEU A 12 -14.05 3.09 -2.97
N TRP A 13 -13.11 2.67 -3.83
CA TRP A 13 -13.01 1.29 -4.23
C TRP A 13 -12.71 0.40 -3.02
N CYS A 14 -13.53 -0.64 -2.89
CA CYS A 14 -13.40 -1.70 -1.91
C CYS A 14 -14.12 -2.93 -2.50
N PRO A 15 -13.56 -4.15 -2.35
CA PRO A 15 -14.23 -5.33 -2.87
C PRO A 15 -15.59 -5.52 -2.19
N SER A 16 -16.66 -5.65 -2.99
CA SER A 16 -18.00 -5.96 -2.49
C SER A 16 -18.07 -7.34 -1.82
N GLU A 17 -17.24 -8.27 -2.28
CA GLU A 17 -17.07 -9.60 -1.70
C GLU A 17 -15.58 -9.84 -1.39
N PRO A 18 -15.15 -9.72 -0.11
CA PRO A 18 -13.76 -9.92 0.27
C PRO A 18 -13.20 -11.31 -0.11
N GLY A 19 -14.02 -12.35 -0.10
CA GLY A 19 -13.62 -13.72 -0.47
C GLY A 19 -13.21 -13.85 -1.94
N GLY A 20 -13.93 -13.19 -2.85
CA GLY A 20 -13.58 -13.14 -4.28
C GLY A 20 -12.24 -12.41 -4.50
N PHE A 21 -12.05 -11.28 -3.81
CA PHE A 21 -10.78 -10.53 -3.87
C PHE A 21 -9.59 -11.35 -3.36
N VAL A 22 -9.74 -12.04 -2.22
CA VAL A 22 -8.72 -12.95 -1.69
C VAL A 22 -8.40 -14.07 -2.69
N SER A 23 -9.41 -14.63 -3.34
CA SER A 23 -9.22 -15.69 -4.34
C SER A 23 -8.40 -15.20 -5.53
N THR A 24 -8.73 -14.03 -6.08
CA THR A 24 -7.95 -13.42 -7.16
C THR A 24 -6.51 -13.14 -6.75
N LEU A 25 -6.29 -12.63 -5.53
CA LEU A 25 -4.93 -12.36 -5.03
C LEU A 25 -4.11 -13.64 -4.78
N ARG A 26 -4.76 -14.77 -4.47
CA ARG A 26 -4.14 -16.10 -4.46
C ARG A 26 -3.82 -16.59 -5.86
N ASP A 27 -4.72 -16.42 -6.82
CA ASP A 27 -4.53 -16.89 -8.20
C ASP A 27 -3.36 -16.18 -8.90
N VAL A 28 -3.16 -14.88 -8.61
CA VAL A 28 -1.97 -14.16 -9.07
C VAL A 28 -0.70 -14.55 -8.30
N GLY A 29 -0.82 -15.35 -7.24
CA GLY A 29 0.26 -15.88 -6.41
C GLY A 29 0.85 -14.89 -5.41
N LEU A 30 0.12 -13.82 -5.06
CA LEU A 30 0.55 -12.88 -4.02
C LEU A 30 0.30 -13.46 -2.62
N LEU A 31 -0.86 -14.09 -2.40
CA LEU A 31 -1.26 -14.65 -1.11
C LEU A 31 -1.03 -16.16 -1.05
N GLY A 32 -0.53 -16.63 0.09
CA GLY A 32 -0.42 -18.03 0.45
C GLY A 32 -1.54 -18.48 1.40
N ALA A 33 -1.19 -19.36 2.34
CA ALA A 33 -2.11 -19.84 3.36
C ALA A 33 -2.58 -18.69 4.26
N ALA A 34 -3.86 -18.73 4.66
CA ALA A 34 -4.38 -17.80 5.66
C ALA A 34 -3.74 -18.08 7.02
N VAL A 35 -3.35 -17.04 7.73
CA VAL A 35 -2.85 -17.12 9.10
C VAL A 35 -4.05 -16.96 10.05
N PRO A 36 -4.27 -17.88 11.00
CA PRO A 36 -5.32 -17.71 11.99
C PRO A 36 -5.05 -16.48 12.86
N SER A 37 -5.74 -15.38 12.59
CA SER A 37 -5.74 -14.18 13.42
C SER A 37 -7.18 -13.75 13.68
N ALA A 38 -7.42 -13.19 14.87
CA ALA A 38 -8.77 -12.81 15.28
C ALA A 38 -9.25 -11.59 14.48
N GLY A 39 -10.01 -11.84 13.41
CA GLY A 39 -10.70 -10.81 12.65
C GLY A 39 -9.85 -10.04 11.63
N GLU A 40 -8.63 -10.50 11.33
CA GLU A 40 -7.81 -9.89 10.28
C GLU A 40 -7.67 -10.83 9.08
N TYR A 41 -7.63 -10.25 7.88
CA TYR A 41 -7.34 -10.97 6.64
C TYR A 41 -5.82 -11.06 6.47
N GLU A 42 -5.18 -11.97 7.20
CA GLU A 42 -3.73 -12.19 7.18
C GLU A 42 -3.36 -13.46 6.41
N PHE A 43 -2.32 -13.37 5.57
CA PHE A 43 -1.87 -14.45 4.70
C PHE A 43 -0.35 -14.51 4.65
N LEU A 44 0.19 -15.72 4.59
CA LEU A 44 1.60 -15.93 4.21
C LEU A 44 1.85 -15.42 2.79
N ALA A 45 3.13 -15.22 2.46
CA ALA A 45 3.55 -14.95 1.08
C ALA A 45 3.17 -16.12 0.16
N GLY A 46 2.62 -15.81 -1.01
CA GLY A 46 2.28 -16.82 -2.02
C GLY A 46 3.47 -17.24 -2.89
N ASP A 47 3.29 -18.29 -3.70
CA ASP A 47 4.35 -18.90 -4.51
C ASP A 47 4.97 -17.95 -5.54
N GLN A 48 4.24 -16.89 -5.93
CA GLN A 48 4.71 -15.87 -6.87
C GLN A 48 5.07 -14.56 -6.18
N PHE A 49 5.17 -14.53 -4.84
CA PHE A 49 5.36 -13.30 -4.06
C PHE A 49 6.56 -12.47 -4.55
N LEU A 50 7.73 -13.10 -4.74
CA LEU A 50 8.94 -12.42 -5.23
C LEU A 50 8.83 -11.94 -6.70
N GLN A 51 7.88 -12.45 -7.46
CA GLN A 51 7.55 -11.96 -8.80
C GLN A 51 6.48 -10.86 -8.79
N ARG A 52 5.79 -10.67 -7.66
CA ARG A 52 4.76 -9.65 -7.48
C ARG A 52 5.28 -8.46 -6.71
N ILE A 53 6.21 -8.67 -5.79
CA ILE A 53 6.92 -7.67 -5.00
C ILE A 53 8.40 -7.77 -5.37
N MET A 54 8.89 -6.78 -6.11
CA MET A 54 10.26 -6.71 -6.60
C MET A 54 11.15 -6.06 -5.55
N PHE A 55 12.06 -6.82 -4.97
CA PHE A 55 13.05 -6.31 -4.05
C PHE A 55 14.21 -5.66 -4.81
N LEU A 56 14.56 -4.45 -4.38
CA LEU A 56 15.58 -3.60 -4.98
C LEU A 56 16.92 -3.85 -4.27
N GLY A 57 17.83 -4.56 -4.93
CA GLY A 57 19.16 -4.87 -4.40
C GLY A 57 19.72 -6.18 -4.95
N CYS A 58 21.01 -6.43 -4.77
CA CYS A 58 21.69 -7.58 -5.36
C CYS A 58 21.44 -8.91 -4.63
N ALA A 59 20.97 -8.88 -3.37
CA ALA A 59 20.70 -10.07 -2.55
C ALA A 59 19.82 -9.72 -1.33
N PRO A 60 18.53 -9.41 -1.52
CA PRO A 60 17.62 -9.11 -0.42
C PRO A 60 17.42 -10.36 0.44
N GLN A 61 17.71 -10.26 1.74
CA GLN A 61 17.47 -11.35 2.69
C GLN A 61 16.03 -11.29 3.19
N VAL A 62 15.14 -11.93 2.44
CA VAL A 62 13.70 -11.94 2.72
C VAL A 62 13.31 -13.27 3.32
N ARG A 63 12.64 -13.24 4.47
CA ARG A 63 12.06 -14.43 5.08
C ARG A 63 10.58 -14.52 4.69
N LEU A 64 10.19 -15.60 4.03
CA LEU A 64 8.80 -15.82 3.58
C LEU A 64 8.07 -16.89 4.39
N ASN A 65 8.81 -17.78 5.05
CA ASN A 65 8.27 -18.88 5.82
C ASN A 65 8.57 -18.70 7.33
N PRO A 66 7.56 -18.73 8.22
CA PRO A 66 7.76 -18.64 9.66
C PRO A 66 8.54 -19.82 10.26
N ASP A 67 8.66 -20.96 9.57
CA ASP A 67 9.40 -22.13 10.05
C ASP A 67 10.89 -22.09 9.67
N GLU A 68 11.29 -21.22 8.73
CA GLU A 68 12.68 -21.08 8.33
C GLU A 68 13.45 -20.24 9.38
N PRO A 69 14.65 -20.66 9.80
CA PRO A 69 15.48 -19.86 10.70
C PRO A 69 15.88 -18.54 10.01
N GLY A 70 15.66 -17.42 10.68
CA GLY A 70 15.91 -16.08 10.14
C GLY A 70 16.25 -15.08 11.23
N GLU A 71 17.38 -15.28 11.91
CA GLU A 71 17.85 -14.34 12.94
C GLU A 71 18.00 -12.94 12.35
N GLY A 72 17.23 -11.97 12.87
CA GLY A 72 17.25 -10.58 12.44
C GLY A 72 16.51 -10.27 11.14
N GLN A 73 15.88 -11.26 10.49
CA GLN A 73 15.12 -11.05 9.25
C GLN A 73 13.63 -10.85 9.55
N ALA A 74 13.02 -9.82 8.95
CA ALA A 74 11.59 -9.61 9.02
C ALA A 74 10.86 -10.67 8.18
N LEU A 75 9.86 -11.33 8.78
CA LEU A 75 8.94 -12.19 8.02
C LEU A 75 8.06 -11.31 7.13
N CYS A 76 8.05 -11.59 5.84
CA CYS A 76 7.11 -10.99 4.91
C CYS A 76 5.83 -11.79 4.85
N PHE A 77 4.71 -11.08 4.97
CA PHE A 77 3.37 -11.63 4.87
C PHE A 77 2.43 -10.50 4.41
N VAL A 78 1.19 -10.84 4.09
CA VAL A 78 0.23 -9.89 3.53
C VAL A 78 -0.99 -9.77 4.42
N ARG A 79 -1.42 -8.54 4.69
CA ARG A 79 -2.69 -8.22 5.33
C ARG A 79 -3.60 -7.47 4.37
N LEU A 80 -4.89 -7.77 4.40
CA LEU A 80 -5.90 -6.93 3.77
C LEU A 80 -6.57 -6.08 4.85
N ARG A 81 -6.53 -4.76 4.66
CA ARG A 81 -7.22 -3.80 5.53
C ARG A 81 -8.41 -3.24 4.79
N LEU A 82 -9.59 -3.51 5.31
CA LEU A 82 -10.86 -3.06 4.75
C LEU A 82 -11.51 -2.12 5.77
N TYR A 83 -11.92 -0.94 5.29
CA TYR A 83 -12.53 0.12 6.09
C TYR A 83 -13.88 0.51 5.47
N ASP A 84 -14.85 0.83 6.33
CA ASP A 84 -16.16 1.29 5.89
C ASP A 84 -16.07 2.66 5.20
N GLU A 85 -15.14 3.52 5.63
CA GLU A 85 -14.92 4.87 5.12
C GLU A 85 -13.49 5.06 4.61
N THR A 86 -13.29 6.06 3.75
CA THR A 86 -11.96 6.42 3.24
C THR A 86 -11.05 6.76 4.40
N THR A 87 -10.03 5.93 4.58
CA THR A 87 -9.10 6.03 5.70
C THR A 87 -7.76 6.55 5.21
N PHE A 88 -7.19 7.48 5.96
CA PHE A 88 -5.84 7.97 5.74
C PHE A 88 -4.83 7.14 6.53
N LEU A 89 -3.79 6.65 5.87
CA LEU A 89 -2.66 5.98 6.51
C LEU A 89 -1.36 6.69 6.10
N SER A 90 -0.49 6.94 7.07
CA SER A 90 0.81 7.60 6.84
C SER A 90 1.94 6.99 7.66
N ASP A 91 3.16 7.26 7.21
CA ASP A 91 4.39 7.05 7.98
C ASP A 91 4.51 8.07 9.13
N GLU A 92 5.31 7.70 10.13
CA GLU A 92 5.71 8.59 11.22
C GLU A 92 7.26 8.71 11.28
N PRO A 93 7.82 9.92 11.35
CA PRO A 93 7.13 11.22 11.31
C PRO A 93 6.51 11.51 9.94
N PHE A 94 5.52 12.40 9.96
CA PHE A 94 4.72 12.76 8.80
C PHE A 94 5.58 13.20 7.59
N PRO A 95 5.28 12.73 6.37
CA PRO A 95 6.11 13.03 5.21
C PRO A 95 6.02 14.51 4.80
N ALA A 96 7.11 15.03 4.25
CA ALA A 96 7.12 16.36 3.64
C ALA A 96 6.28 16.37 2.35
N VAL A 97 5.04 16.85 2.44
CA VAL A 97 4.04 16.89 1.36
C VAL A 97 4.39 17.97 0.35
N ARG A 98 4.08 17.72 -0.94
CA ARG A 98 4.33 18.67 -2.03
C ARG A 98 3.11 18.87 -2.91
N CYS A 99 3.01 20.07 -3.48
CA CYS A 99 2.03 20.36 -4.53
C CYS A 99 2.32 19.49 -5.77
N PRO A 100 1.32 18.82 -6.37
CA PRO A 100 1.56 18.00 -7.57
C PRO A 100 1.84 18.84 -8.82
N GLY A 101 1.45 20.13 -8.84
CA GLY A 101 1.69 21.03 -9.97
C GLY A 101 3.13 21.57 -10.00
N CYS A 102 3.53 22.30 -8.95
CA CYS A 102 4.84 22.99 -8.92
C CYS A 102 5.88 22.32 -8.02
N ARG A 103 5.53 21.23 -7.32
CA ARG A 103 6.40 20.50 -6.37
C ARG A 103 6.85 21.31 -5.15
N ALA A 104 6.35 22.53 -4.95
CA ALA A 104 6.60 23.32 -3.75
C ALA A 104 6.07 22.61 -2.50
N PRO A 105 6.67 22.84 -1.31
CA PRO A 105 6.16 22.33 -0.05
C PRO A 105 4.69 22.71 0.16
N ALA A 106 3.90 21.75 0.62
CA ALA A 106 2.50 21.95 1.01
C ALA A 106 2.38 21.81 2.53
N GLU A 107 1.89 22.86 3.18
CA GLU A 107 1.56 22.83 4.60
C GLU A 107 0.11 22.37 4.76
N VAL A 108 -0.08 21.22 5.40
CA VAL A 108 -1.39 20.60 5.62
C VAL A 108 -1.53 20.24 7.09
N SER A 109 -2.59 20.71 7.73
CA SER A 109 -2.80 20.63 9.19
C SER A 109 -3.91 19.67 9.63
N ALA A 110 -4.61 19.01 8.68
CA ALA A 110 -5.68 18.07 9.00
C ALA A 110 -5.68 16.89 8.02
N HIS A 111 -5.76 15.65 8.55
CA HIS A 111 -5.62 14.41 7.78
C HIS A 111 -6.95 13.67 7.55
N SER A 112 -8.07 14.23 8.02
CA SER A 112 -9.33 13.50 8.17
C SER A 112 -10.32 13.67 7.01
N GLN A 113 -9.97 14.36 5.92
CA GLN A 113 -10.86 14.52 4.77
C GLN A 113 -10.08 14.44 3.46
N SER A 114 -10.20 13.30 2.76
CA SER A 114 -9.51 13.07 1.47
C SER A 114 -9.80 14.15 0.42
N ASP A 115 -11.02 14.70 0.46
CA ASP A 115 -11.57 15.58 -0.57
C ASP A 115 -11.38 17.07 -0.24
N ALA A 116 -10.83 17.38 0.94
CA ALA A 116 -10.53 18.75 1.30
C ALA A 116 -9.53 19.36 0.30
N LEU A 117 -9.79 20.58 -0.14
CA LEU A 117 -8.93 21.27 -1.10
C LEU A 117 -7.78 21.97 -0.40
N HIS A 118 -6.57 21.76 -0.90
CA HIS A 118 -5.37 22.53 -0.56
C HIS A 118 -5.03 23.48 -1.71
N GLY A 119 -5.02 24.78 -1.42
CA GLY A 119 -4.54 25.81 -2.34
C GLY A 119 -3.03 26.01 -2.21
N CYS A 120 -2.29 25.76 -3.29
CA CYS A 120 -0.84 25.95 -3.29
C CYS A 120 -0.47 27.44 -3.33
N ALA A 121 0.24 27.93 -2.30
CA ALA A 121 0.68 29.33 -2.21
C ALA A 121 1.66 29.77 -3.32
N GLN A 122 2.33 28.83 -3.99
CA GLN A 122 3.33 29.14 -5.03
C GLN A 122 2.74 29.20 -6.45
N CYS A 123 1.83 28.28 -6.79
CA CYS A 123 1.29 28.20 -8.16
C CYS A 123 -0.22 28.44 -8.23
N GLY A 124 -0.90 28.66 -7.11
CA GLY A 124 -2.34 28.89 -7.02
C GLY A 124 -3.20 27.65 -7.30
N LYS A 125 -2.60 26.50 -7.66
CA LYS A 125 -3.35 25.27 -7.95
C LYS A 125 -4.08 24.78 -6.70
N GLU A 126 -5.38 24.54 -6.83
CA GLU A 126 -6.17 23.81 -5.84
C GLU A 126 -6.10 22.31 -6.14
N THR A 127 -5.95 21.49 -5.10
CA THR A 127 -5.78 20.04 -5.22
C THR A 127 -6.38 19.38 -4.00
N ALA A 128 -7.13 18.29 -4.20
CA ALA A 128 -7.63 17.49 -3.08
C ALA A 128 -6.46 16.92 -2.25
N LEU A 129 -6.61 16.79 -0.94
CA LEU A 129 -5.54 16.27 -0.07
C LEU A 129 -5.04 14.90 -0.54
N ALA A 130 -5.94 14.01 -0.97
CA ALA A 130 -5.56 12.70 -1.50
C ALA A 130 -4.70 12.73 -2.77
N GLN A 131 -4.70 13.83 -3.51
CA GLN A 131 -3.94 14.01 -4.76
C GLN A 131 -2.62 14.77 -4.56
N LEU A 132 -2.31 15.20 -3.33
CA LEU A 132 -1.01 15.79 -3.03
C LEU A 132 0.12 14.77 -3.23
N ASP A 133 1.33 15.25 -3.50
CA ASP A 133 2.50 14.36 -3.51
C ASP A 133 2.95 14.09 -2.08
N TRP A 134 2.48 12.97 -1.55
CA TRP A 134 2.84 12.40 -0.26
C TRP A 134 4.22 11.73 -0.24
N ARG A 135 4.97 11.78 -1.36
CA ARG A 135 6.31 11.19 -1.52
C ARG A 135 6.39 9.71 -1.13
N ARG A 136 5.30 8.97 -1.37
CA ARG A 136 5.13 7.57 -0.95
C ARG A 136 5.23 7.35 0.55
N GLY A 137 4.89 8.36 1.36
CA GLY A 137 4.81 8.26 2.82
C GLY A 137 3.38 8.26 3.37
N ALA A 138 2.36 8.32 2.51
CA ALA A 138 0.96 8.24 2.92
C ALA A 138 0.04 7.86 1.75
N GLY A 139 -1.19 7.46 2.08
CA GLY A 139 -2.26 7.17 1.13
C GLY A 139 -3.65 7.26 1.76
N TYR A 140 -4.67 7.39 0.90
CA TYR A 140 -6.08 7.38 1.26
C TYR A 140 -6.77 6.24 0.52
N ALA A 141 -7.54 5.40 1.22
CA ALA A 141 -8.39 4.38 0.59
C ALA A 141 -9.33 3.73 1.60
N ARG A 142 -10.31 2.98 1.10
CA ARG A 142 -11.13 2.04 1.89
C ARG A 142 -10.52 0.64 1.95
N CYS A 143 -9.76 0.26 0.93
CA CYS A 143 -9.09 -1.04 0.86
C CYS A 143 -7.59 -0.86 0.68
N PHE A 144 -6.80 -1.52 1.53
CA PHE A 144 -5.36 -1.60 1.39
C PHE A 144 -4.88 -3.06 1.36
N ILE A 145 -3.91 -3.32 0.48
CA ILE A 145 -3.05 -4.49 0.58
C ILE A 145 -1.79 -4.05 1.32
N GLU A 146 -1.63 -4.50 2.55
CA GLU A 146 -0.42 -4.26 3.35
C GLU A 146 0.53 -5.44 3.18
N VAL A 147 1.70 -5.21 2.59
CA VAL A 147 2.81 -6.15 2.53
C VAL A 147 3.74 -5.84 3.68
N CYS A 148 3.65 -6.66 4.72
CA CYS A 148 4.42 -6.56 5.95
C CYS A 148 5.87 -6.99 5.76
N GLY A 149 6.78 -6.44 6.58
CA GLY A 149 8.20 -6.81 6.56
C GLY A 149 9.01 -6.15 5.45
N ILE A 150 8.49 -5.07 4.86
CA ILE A 150 9.14 -4.33 3.75
C ILE A 150 9.58 -2.96 4.24
N TYR A 151 10.90 -2.70 4.26
CA TYR A 151 11.41 -1.37 4.56
C TYR A 151 11.18 -0.39 3.40
N PRO A 152 11.05 0.92 3.66
CA PRO A 152 10.89 1.91 2.60
C PRO A 152 11.98 1.82 1.54
N HIS A 153 11.57 1.79 0.28
CA HIS A 153 12.43 1.65 -0.91
C HIS A 153 13.16 0.31 -1.05
N GLU A 154 12.94 -0.65 -0.17
CA GLU A 154 13.54 -1.99 -0.27
C GLU A 154 12.83 -2.84 -1.32
N ALA A 155 11.51 -2.67 -1.47
CA ALA A 155 10.75 -3.36 -2.51
C ALA A 155 9.66 -2.47 -3.11
N VAL A 156 9.24 -2.82 -4.31
CA VAL A 156 8.16 -2.16 -5.05
C VAL A 156 7.21 -3.21 -5.63
N PRO A 157 5.91 -2.91 -5.79
CA PRO A 157 5.03 -3.80 -6.53
C PRO A 157 5.49 -3.88 -8.00
N SER A 158 5.46 -5.07 -8.56
CA SER A 158 5.71 -5.31 -9.99
C SER A 158 4.59 -4.71 -10.84
N ASP A 159 4.93 -4.35 -12.08
CA ASP A 159 3.93 -3.89 -13.06
C ASP A 159 2.84 -4.94 -13.30
N ARG A 160 3.21 -6.22 -13.26
CA ARG A 160 2.26 -7.34 -13.41
C ARG A 160 1.26 -7.40 -12.24
N LEU A 161 1.69 -7.12 -11.02
CA LEU A 161 0.79 -7.03 -9.87
C LEU A 161 -0.15 -5.83 -10.04
N LEU A 162 0.38 -4.65 -10.36
CA LEU A 162 -0.42 -3.44 -10.52
C LEU A 162 -1.45 -3.57 -11.67
N ALA A 163 -1.06 -4.17 -12.80
CA ALA A 163 -1.97 -4.44 -13.91
C ALA A 163 -3.09 -5.41 -13.51
N GLY A 164 -2.76 -6.53 -12.84
CA GLY A 164 -3.79 -7.48 -12.39
C GLY A 164 -4.74 -6.91 -11.34
N LEU A 165 -4.26 -6.01 -10.48
CA LEU A 165 -5.10 -5.26 -9.57
C LEU A 165 -6.01 -4.28 -10.31
N ALA A 166 -5.47 -3.56 -11.30
CA ALA A 166 -6.22 -2.59 -12.09
C ALA A 166 -7.31 -3.24 -12.95
N ASP A 167 -7.01 -4.38 -13.58
CA ASP A 167 -7.98 -5.15 -14.36
C ASP A 167 -9.17 -5.60 -13.50
N MET A 168 -8.92 -5.95 -12.24
CA MET A 168 -9.94 -6.38 -11.29
C MET A 168 -10.74 -5.22 -10.69
N SER A 169 -10.09 -4.10 -10.37
CA SER A 169 -10.75 -2.95 -9.76
C SER A 169 -11.40 -2.01 -10.78
N GLY A 170 -11.03 -2.11 -12.05
CA GLY A 170 -11.41 -1.16 -13.10
C GLY A 170 -10.68 0.18 -13.04
N GLY A 171 -9.53 0.25 -12.35
CA GLY A 171 -8.77 1.49 -12.19
C GLY A 171 -7.38 1.29 -11.58
N ASP A 172 -6.50 2.27 -11.77
CA ASP A 172 -5.09 2.17 -11.39
C ASP A 172 -4.87 1.97 -9.87
N TRP A 173 -3.72 1.39 -9.54
CA TRP A 173 -3.25 1.20 -8.17
C TRP A 173 -1.93 1.92 -7.93
N VAL A 174 -1.78 2.47 -6.74
CA VAL A 174 -0.57 3.16 -6.28
C VAL A 174 -0.11 2.56 -4.96
N TYR A 175 1.07 2.99 -4.50
CA TYR A 175 1.65 2.47 -3.26
C TYR A 175 2.43 3.52 -2.46
N PHE A 176 2.54 3.26 -1.16
CA PHE A 176 3.32 4.04 -0.21
C PHE A 176 3.93 3.12 0.86
N TYR A 177 4.84 3.66 1.67
CA TYR A 177 5.49 2.95 2.77
C TYR A 177 5.12 3.55 4.12
N ARG A 178 5.12 2.73 5.16
CA ARG A 178 4.92 3.13 6.56
C ARG A 178 5.77 2.25 7.49
N ARG A 179 6.34 2.81 8.55
CA ARG A 179 7.19 2.11 9.53
C ARG A 179 6.43 1.60 10.76
#